data_AF-A0A535JRM7-F1
#
_entry.id   AF-A0A535JRM7-F1
#
_cell.length_a   1.000
_cell.length_b   1.000
_cell.length_c   1.000
_cell.angle_alpha   90.00
_cell.angle_beta   90.00
_cell.angle_gamma   90.00
#
_symmetry.space_group_name_H-M   'P 1'
#
loop_
_entity.id
_entity.type
_entity.pdbx_description
1 polymer ?
#
loop_
_entity_poly.entity_id
_entity_poly.type
_entity_poly.pdbx_seq_one_letter_code
_entity_poly.pdbx_strand_id
1 'polypeptide(L)'
;MELRGGRCEDCGYDASAAALEFHHRDPKTKEFTLGNFNGSWEKLNAEAEKCDLLCANCHRRRHNYVGSADAQVKKARAIAQMGGVCGGCSGIVPSSLFEFHHWDPREKEFGISRDGLSRPWDAIAAELLKCVMLCANCHREVHAGVLPLERRGRGRVISPGGGITPPR
;
A
#
# COMPACT_ATOMS: atom_id res chain seq x y z
N MET A 1 16.31 6.39 8.67
CA MET A 1 15.16 7.28 8.38
C MET A 1 15.43 8.70 8.87
N GLU A 2 15.90 8.89 10.10
CA GLU A 2 16.22 10.23 10.66
C GLU A 2 17.29 10.98 9.87
N LEU A 3 18.33 10.29 9.40
CA LEU A 3 19.38 10.86 8.52
C LEU A 3 18.86 11.42 7.18
N ARG A 4 17.62 11.10 6.81
CA ARG A 4 16.94 11.52 5.59
C ARG A 4 15.76 12.46 5.88
N GLY A 5 15.70 13.02 7.09
CA GLY A 5 14.65 13.95 7.50
C GLY A 5 13.33 13.30 7.92
N GLY A 6 13.26 11.96 7.97
CA GLY A 6 12.11 11.23 8.53
C GLY A 6 10.79 11.37 7.77
N ARG A 7 10.83 11.87 6.52
CA ARG A 7 9.65 12.12 5.70
C ARG A 7 9.87 11.70 4.25
N CYS A 8 8.79 11.53 3.51
CA CYS A 8 8.81 11.30 2.08
C CYS A 8 9.42 12.50 1.35
N GLU A 9 10.46 12.26 0.54
CA GLU A 9 11.11 13.30 -0.25
C GLU A 9 10.22 13.85 -1.39
N ASP A 10 9.22 13.07 -1.86
CA ASP A 10 8.32 13.50 -2.94
C ASP A 10 7.11 14.33 -2.46
N CYS A 11 6.49 13.93 -1.35
CA CYS A 11 5.21 14.51 -0.91
C CYS A 11 5.18 14.98 0.55
N GLY A 12 6.29 14.85 1.26
CA GLY A 12 6.40 15.29 2.66
C GLY A 12 5.70 14.38 3.69
N TYR A 13 5.05 13.28 3.27
CA TYR A 13 4.41 12.35 4.20
C TYR A 13 5.38 11.90 5.32
N ASP A 14 4.97 12.12 6.57
CA ASP A 14 5.75 11.86 7.80
C ASP A 14 4.91 11.23 8.92
N ALA A 15 3.63 10.91 8.64
CA ALA A 15 2.69 10.43 9.65
C ALA A 15 3.06 9.04 10.23
N SER A 16 3.76 8.20 9.47
CA SER A 16 4.21 6.89 9.94
C SER A 16 5.51 6.44 9.28
N ALA A 17 6.52 6.17 10.09
CA ALA A 17 7.76 5.54 9.64
C ALA A 17 7.52 4.17 8.98
N ALA A 18 6.46 3.45 9.39
CA ALA A 18 6.11 2.16 8.82
C ALA A 18 5.74 2.23 7.33
N ALA A 19 5.24 3.38 6.88
CA ALA A 19 4.89 3.60 5.48
C ALA A 19 6.05 4.18 4.65
N LEU A 20 7.23 4.42 5.24
CA LEU A 20 8.40 4.91 4.53
C LEU A 20 9.27 3.75 4.03
N GLU A 21 9.66 3.82 2.77
CA GLU A 21 10.45 2.83 2.04
C GLU A 21 11.64 3.53 1.37
N PHE A 22 12.78 2.84 1.30
CA PHE A 22 13.94 3.33 0.55
C PHE A 22 13.82 2.95 -0.92
N HIS A 23 13.92 3.94 -1.79
CA HIS A 23 13.90 3.80 -3.24
C HIS A 23 15.30 3.99 -3.82
N HIS A 24 15.88 2.96 -4.41
CA HIS A 24 17.13 3.12 -5.18
C HIS A 24 16.89 3.99 -6.40
N ARG A 25 17.65 5.10 -6.53
CA ARG A 25 17.58 6.00 -7.70
C ARG A 25 17.97 5.30 -8.99
N ASP A 26 19.01 4.47 -8.93
CA ASP A 26 19.38 3.57 -10.01
C ASP A 26 19.44 2.13 -9.47
N PRO A 27 18.49 1.26 -9.85
CA PRO A 27 18.47 -0.13 -9.39
C PRO A 27 19.66 -0.96 -9.88
N LYS A 28 20.45 -0.49 -10.86
CA LYS A 28 21.68 -1.15 -11.31
C LYS A 28 22.88 -0.87 -10.40
N THR A 29 22.81 0.16 -9.57
CA THR A 29 23.91 0.58 -8.68
C THR A 29 23.80 0.04 -7.26
N LYS A 30 22.69 -0.66 -6.97
CA LYS A 30 22.44 -1.24 -5.65
C LYS A 30 23.30 -2.47 -5.43
N GLU A 31 23.89 -2.56 -4.25
CA GLU A 31 24.61 -3.76 -3.82
C GLU A 31 23.66 -4.71 -3.07
N PHE A 32 22.70 -4.16 -2.35
CA PHE A 32 21.71 -4.93 -1.59
C PHE A 32 20.44 -4.11 -1.32
N THR A 33 19.39 -4.78 -0.83
CA THR A 33 18.17 -4.09 -0.38
C THR A 33 18.29 -3.78 1.11
N LEU A 34 18.07 -2.53 1.50
CA LEU A 34 18.28 -2.06 2.88
C LEU A 34 17.41 -2.81 3.91
N GLY A 35 16.22 -3.27 3.53
CA GLY A 35 15.29 -3.95 4.44
C GLY A 35 15.74 -5.34 4.92
N ASN A 36 16.79 -5.93 4.33
CA ASN A 36 17.23 -7.30 4.63
C ASN A 36 18.75 -7.43 4.82
N PHE A 37 19.42 -6.31 5.14
CA PHE A 37 20.87 -6.25 5.28
C PHE A 37 21.32 -6.62 6.70
N ASN A 38 22.34 -7.49 6.80
CA ASN A 38 23.04 -7.80 8.04
C ASN A 38 24.55 -7.56 7.83
N GLY A 39 25.03 -6.39 8.22
CA GLY A 39 26.43 -5.98 8.04
C GLY A 39 26.74 -4.66 8.74
N SER A 40 27.88 -4.04 8.39
CA SER A 40 28.35 -2.86 9.11
C SER A 40 27.50 -1.60 8.83
N TRP A 41 27.48 -0.70 9.80
CA TRP A 41 26.77 0.57 9.70
C TRP A 41 27.26 1.42 8.52
N GLU A 42 28.56 1.41 8.25
CA GLU A 42 29.18 2.16 7.16
C GLU A 42 28.64 1.68 5.80
N LYS A 43 28.53 0.35 5.61
CA LYS A 43 27.97 -0.22 4.38
C LYS A 43 26.49 0.10 4.25
N LEU A 44 25.73 -0.01 5.33
CA LEU A 44 24.31 0.35 5.34
C LEU A 44 24.13 1.82 4.95
N ASN A 45 24.93 2.73 5.53
CA ASN A 45 24.87 4.15 5.23
C ASN A 45 25.27 4.46 3.78
N ALA A 46 26.36 3.87 3.29
CA ALA A 46 26.81 4.04 1.90
C ALA A 46 25.76 3.55 0.88
N GLU A 47 25.04 2.47 1.17
CA GLU A 47 23.94 2.01 0.33
C GLU A 47 22.70 2.91 0.46
N ALA A 48 22.40 3.36 1.68
CA ALA A 48 21.31 4.31 1.93
C ALA A 48 21.55 5.66 1.24
N GLU A 49 22.80 6.08 1.03
CA GLU A 49 23.17 7.27 0.26
C GLU A 49 22.65 7.22 -1.19
N LYS A 50 22.55 6.02 -1.78
CA LYS A 50 22.05 5.78 -3.15
C LYS A 50 20.52 5.78 -3.25
N CYS A 51 19.83 5.85 -2.12
CA CYS A 51 18.37 5.77 -2.04
C CYS A 51 17.73 7.14 -1.76
N ASP A 52 16.46 7.26 -2.13
CA ASP A 52 15.56 8.31 -1.67
C ASP A 52 14.58 7.71 -0.66
N LEU A 53 14.23 8.45 0.39
CA LEU A 53 13.23 8.04 1.37
C LEU A 53 11.84 8.47 0.90
N LEU A 54 10.98 7.51 0.55
CA LEU A 54 9.66 7.78 -0.01
C LEU A 54 8.58 7.08 0.79
N CYS A 55 7.37 7.65 0.87
CA CYS A 55 6.24 6.85 1.33
C CYS A 55 5.90 5.76 0.30
N ALA A 56 5.32 4.64 0.74
CA ALA A 56 5.01 3.49 -0.10
C ALA A 56 4.15 3.86 -1.34
N ASN A 57 3.28 4.87 -1.24
CA ASN A 57 2.54 5.42 -2.37
C ASN A 57 3.47 6.07 -3.41
N CYS A 58 4.36 6.98 -2.99
CA CYS A 58 5.31 7.63 -3.91
C CYS A 58 6.35 6.65 -4.45
N HIS A 59 6.84 5.74 -3.61
CA HIS A 59 7.75 4.68 -4.03
C HIS A 59 7.21 3.86 -5.21
N ARG A 60 5.93 3.47 -5.15
CA ARG A 60 5.27 2.77 -6.26
C ARG A 60 5.12 3.60 -7.50
N ARG A 61 4.79 4.90 -7.37
CA ARG A 61 4.74 5.82 -8.51
C ARG A 61 6.08 5.86 -9.22
N ARG A 62 7.19 5.87 -8.48
CA ARG A 62 8.54 5.92 -9.06
C ARG A 62 8.97 4.65 -9.77
N HIS A 63 8.55 3.47 -9.31
CA HIS A 63 8.76 2.23 -10.07
C HIS A 63 8.00 2.20 -11.39
N ASN A 64 6.93 3.02 -11.53
CA ASN A 64 6.08 3.13 -12.71
C ASN A 64 5.71 1.78 -13.33
N TYR A 65 5.54 0.75 -12.50
CA TYR A 65 5.27 -0.60 -12.97
C TYR A 65 3.84 -0.67 -13.52
N VAL A 66 3.73 -1.05 -14.78
CA VAL A 66 2.46 -1.27 -15.46
C VAL A 66 2.33 -2.76 -15.77
N GLY A 67 1.33 -3.40 -15.17
CA GLY A 67 1.00 -4.81 -15.47
C GLY A 67 0.40 -4.98 -16.87
N SER A 68 0.14 -6.23 -17.28
CA SER A 68 -0.55 -6.51 -18.54
C SER A 68 -1.93 -5.84 -18.61
N ALA A 69 -2.44 -5.63 -19.83
CA ALA A 69 -3.78 -5.04 -20.02
C ALA A 69 -4.86 -5.81 -19.24
N ASP A 70 -4.84 -7.14 -19.28
CA ASP A 70 -5.76 -7.99 -18.51
C ASP A 70 -5.64 -7.78 -17.01
N ALA A 71 -4.42 -7.63 -16.49
CA ALA A 71 -4.19 -7.35 -15.09
C ALA A 71 -4.77 -5.99 -14.68
N GLN A 72 -4.63 -4.98 -15.54
CA GLN A 72 -5.20 -3.66 -15.33
C GLN A 72 -6.74 -3.70 -15.32
N VAL A 73 -7.36 -4.43 -16.25
CA VAL A 73 -8.82 -4.60 -16.32
C VAL A 73 -9.35 -5.29 -15.05
N LYS A 74 -8.73 -6.41 -14.64
CA LYS A 74 -9.10 -7.11 -13.41
C LYS A 74 -8.93 -6.23 -12.17
N LYS A 75 -7.82 -5.47 -12.09
CA LYS A 75 -7.56 -4.53 -11.00
C LYS A 75 -8.61 -3.43 -10.93
N ALA A 76 -8.95 -2.82 -12.07
CA ALA A 76 -9.98 -1.78 -12.14
C ALA A 76 -11.35 -2.30 -11.69
N ARG A 77 -11.74 -3.50 -12.14
CA ARG A 77 -12.99 -4.15 -11.74
C ARG A 77 -13.02 -4.45 -10.24
N ALA A 78 -11.90 -4.89 -9.65
CA ALA A 78 -11.80 -5.16 -8.22
C ALA A 78 -11.94 -3.87 -7.39
N ILE A 79 -11.30 -2.79 -7.83
CA ILE A 79 -11.41 -1.47 -7.18
C ILE A 79 -12.85 -0.96 -7.21
N ALA A 80 -13.51 -1.08 -8.35
CA ALA A 80 -14.92 -0.69 -8.50
C ALA A 80 -15.83 -1.49 -7.57
N GLN A 81 -15.65 -2.82 -7.48
CA GLN A 81 -16.40 -3.68 -6.56
C GLN A 81 -16.20 -3.30 -5.09
N MET A 82 -15.01 -2.80 -4.73
CA MET A 82 -14.66 -2.40 -3.37
C MET A 82 -14.91 -0.91 -3.06
N GLY A 83 -15.59 -0.18 -3.97
CA GLY A 83 -16.04 1.19 -3.73
C GLY A 83 -15.02 2.30 -4.06
N GLY A 84 -13.85 1.96 -4.62
CA GLY A 84 -12.92 2.96 -5.14
C GLY A 84 -12.18 3.84 -4.12
N VAL A 85 -12.32 3.56 -2.82
CA VAL A 85 -11.71 4.33 -1.74
C VAL A 85 -10.87 3.44 -0.83
N CYS A 86 -9.83 4.00 -0.22
CA CYS A 86 -9.02 3.31 0.78
C CYS A 86 -9.85 3.04 2.06
N GLY A 87 -9.90 1.80 2.54
CA GLY A 87 -10.58 1.44 3.78
C GLY A 87 -9.91 1.95 5.06
N GLY A 88 -8.66 2.46 4.97
CA GLY A 88 -7.94 3.07 6.08
C GLY A 88 -8.15 4.59 6.14
N CYS A 89 -7.70 5.31 5.11
CA CYS A 89 -7.72 6.78 5.07
C CYS A 89 -8.86 7.39 4.24
N SER A 90 -9.74 6.58 3.64
CA SER A 90 -10.80 7.03 2.71
C SER A 90 -10.32 7.75 1.45
N GLY A 91 -9.01 7.80 1.21
CA GLY A 91 -8.43 8.44 0.03
C GLY A 91 -8.76 7.71 -1.27
N ILE A 92 -9.01 8.50 -2.33
CA ILE A 92 -9.07 8.03 -3.72
C ILE A 92 -7.68 8.17 -4.30
N VAL A 93 -7.07 7.06 -4.74
CA VAL A 93 -5.72 7.02 -5.30
C VAL A 93 -5.74 6.29 -6.65
N PRO A 94 -4.72 6.48 -7.51
CA PRO A 94 -4.59 5.69 -8.72
C PRO A 94 -4.63 4.19 -8.45
N SER A 95 -5.18 3.42 -9.38
CA SER A 95 -5.37 1.97 -9.26
C SER A 95 -4.10 1.20 -8.91
N SER A 96 -2.94 1.68 -9.35
CA SER A 96 -1.62 1.11 -9.07
C SER A 96 -1.18 1.23 -7.60
N LEU A 97 -1.80 2.12 -6.83
CA LEU A 97 -1.48 2.35 -5.42
C LEU A 97 -2.37 1.57 -4.46
N PHE A 98 -3.49 1.02 -4.95
CA PHE A 98 -4.35 0.17 -4.14
C PHE A 98 -3.74 -1.22 -3.96
N GLU A 99 -3.86 -1.76 -2.75
CA GLU A 99 -3.50 -3.11 -2.35
C GLU A 99 -4.67 -3.78 -1.65
N PHE A 100 -4.72 -5.11 -1.72
CA PHE A 100 -5.75 -5.91 -1.09
C PHE A 100 -5.15 -6.63 0.10
N HIS A 101 -5.60 -6.25 1.29
CA HIS A 101 -5.18 -6.83 2.54
C HIS A 101 -6.25 -7.80 3.03
N HIS A 102 -5.90 -9.05 3.30
CA HIS A 102 -6.84 -10.00 3.90
C HIS A 102 -7.11 -9.63 5.36
N TRP A 103 -8.37 -9.64 5.78
CA TRP A 103 -8.75 -9.41 7.19
C TRP A 103 -8.14 -10.46 8.13
N ASP A 104 -8.21 -11.71 7.71
CA ASP A 104 -7.51 -12.83 8.36
C ASP A 104 -6.70 -13.57 7.29
N PRO A 105 -5.36 -13.61 7.40
CA PRO A 105 -4.51 -14.31 6.44
C PRO A 105 -4.74 -15.82 6.39
N ARG A 106 -5.46 -16.40 7.36
CA ARG A 106 -5.82 -17.83 7.41
C ARG A 106 -7.07 -18.16 6.60
N GLU A 107 -7.90 -17.15 6.28
CA GLU A 107 -9.13 -17.35 5.50
C GLU A 107 -8.89 -17.27 3.98
N LYS A 108 -7.68 -16.87 3.55
CA LYS A 108 -7.36 -16.71 2.14
C LYS A 108 -7.21 -18.06 1.44
N GLU A 109 -7.75 -18.16 0.24
CA GLU A 109 -7.46 -19.30 -0.66
C GLU A 109 -6.21 -19.01 -1.50
N PHE A 110 -5.96 -17.74 -1.84
CA PHE A 110 -4.83 -17.31 -2.65
C PHE A 110 -4.52 -15.81 -2.48
N GLY A 111 -3.32 -15.37 -2.88
CA GLY A 111 -2.98 -13.95 -2.85
C GLY A 111 -3.55 -13.21 -4.05
N ILE A 112 -4.43 -12.22 -3.85
CA ILE A 112 -5.03 -11.45 -4.97
C ILE A 112 -3.95 -10.80 -5.85
N SER A 113 -2.98 -10.11 -5.24
CA SER A 113 -1.97 -9.34 -5.98
C SER A 113 -0.89 -10.20 -6.65
N ARG A 114 -0.68 -11.47 -6.22
CA ARG A 114 0.35 -12.36 -6.76
C ARG A 114 -0.22 -13.46 -7.65
N ASP A 115 -1.31 -14.10 -7.21
CA ASP A 115 -1.84 -15.33 -7.80
C ASP A 115 -3.24 -15.14 -8.41
N GLY A 116 -3.90 -14.00 -8.15
CA GLY A 116 -5.28 -13.76 -8.59
C GLY A 116 -5.43 -13.53 -10.09
N LEU A 117 -4.35 -13.15 -10.79
CA LEU A 117 -4.43 -12.72 -12.19
C LEU A 117 -4.66 -13.88 -13.19
N SER A 118 -4.34 -15.13 -12.82
CA SER A 118 -4.60 -16.32 -13.65
C SER A 118 -5.97 -16.95 -13.38
N ARG A 119 -6.69 -16.48 -12.36
CA ARG A 119 -7.97 -17.07 -11.92
C ARG A 119 -9.16 -16.49 -12.70
N PRO A 120 -10.27 -17.25 -12.82
CA PRO A 120 -11.53 -16.72 -13.33
C PRO A 120 -12.09 -15.64 -12.38
N TRP A 121 -12.86 -14.71 -12.94
CA TRP A 121 -13.33 -13.54 -12.19
C TRP A 121 -14.11 -13.89 -10.92
N ASP A 122 -14.99 -14.89 -10.97
CA ASP A 122 -15.85 -15.21 -9.82
C ASP A 122 -15.05 -15.69 -8.61
N ALA A 123 -13.95 -16.42 -8.84
CA ALA A 123 -13.02 -16.80 -7.78
C ALA A 123 -12.31 -15.57 -7.19
N ILE A 124 -11.88 -14.62 -8.03
CA ILE A 124 -11.29 -13.36 -7.58
C ILE A 124 -12.30 -12.57 -6.75
N ALA A 125 -13.53 -12.42 -7.25
CA ALA A 125 -14.59 -11.67 -6.59
C ALA A 125 -14.96 -12.25 -5.22
N ALA A 126 -15.03 -13.58 -5.11
CA ALA A 126 -15.26 -14.27 -3.84
C ALA A 126 -14.11 -14.03 -2.84
N GLU A 127 -12.87 -14.08 -3.32
CA GLU A 127 -11.70 -13.84 -2.48
C GLU A 127 -11.59 -12.37 -2.02
N LEU A 128 -11.99 -11.40 -2.86
CA LEU A 128 -12.04 -9.97 -2.49
C LEU A 128 -12.98 -9.68 -1.31
N LEU A 129 -14.01 -10.50 -1.06
CA LEU A 129 -14.92 -10.34 0.09
C LEU A 129 -14.24 -10.60 1.44
N LYS A 130 -13.06 -11.23 1.41
CA LYS A 130 -12.19 -11.48 2.56
C LYS A 130 -11.13 -10.40 2.74
N CYS A 131 -11.14 -9.39 1.88
CA CYS A 131 -10.15 -8.33 1.86
C CYS A 131 -10.72 -6.98 2.27
N VAL A 132 -9.81 -6.09 2.64
CA VAL A 132 -9.97 -4.64 2.66
C VAL A 132 -9.03 -4.03 1.63
N MET A 133 -9.52 -3.05 0.89
CA MET A 133 -8.73 -2.32 -0.10
C MET A 133 -8.06 -1.14 0.57
N LEU A 134 -6.74 -1.04 0.51
CA LEU A 134 -5.95 0.00 1.17
C LEU A 134 -5.02 0.67 0.16
N CYS A 135 -4.69 1.95 0.36
CA CYS A 135 -3.52 2.51 -0.33
C CYS A 135 -2.24 1.90 0.24
N ALA A 136 -1.13 1.98 -0.49
CA ALA A 136 0.12 1.35 -0.09
C ALA A 136 0.62 1.82 1.28
N ASN A 137 0.46 3.10 1.63
CA ASN A 137 0.83 3.61 2.96
C ASN A 137 0.01 2.93 4.06
N CYS A 138 -1.32 2.96 3.98
CA CYS A 138 -2.18 2.33 4.98
C CYS A 138 -1.95 0.83 5.08
N HIS A 139 -1.68 0.15 3.95
CA HIS A 139 -1.37 -1.28 3.99
C HIS A 139 -0.10 -1.59 4.81
N ARG A 140 0.94 -0.75 4.71
CA ARG A 140 2.14 -0.87 5.55
C ARG A 140 1.86 -0.58 7.01
N GLU A 141 1.10 0.48 7.30
CA GLU A 141 0.72 0.83 8.68
C GLU A 141 -0.05 -0.31 9.36
N VAL A 142 -0.91 -1.01 8.63
CA VAL A 142 -1.66 -2.17 9.15
C VAL A 142 -0.73 -3.33 9.47
N HIS A 143 0.17 -3.69 8.56
CA HIS A 143 1.15 -4.74 8.81
C HIS A 143 2.10 -4.42 9.97
N ALA A 144 2.35 -3.14 10.23
CA ALA A 144 3.15 -2.68 11.36
C ALA A 144 2.34 -2.51 12.66
N GLY A 145 1.02 -2.74 12.65
CA GLY A 145 0.15 -2.54 13.81
C GLY A 145 -0.07 -1.07 14.20
N VAL A 146 0.32 -0.12 13.34
CA VAL A 146 0.12 1.33 13.56
C VAL A 146 -1.32 1.73 13.25
N LEU A 147 -1.89 1.15 12.19
CA LEU A 147 -3.29 1.37 11.81
C LEU A 147 -4.11 0.13 12.18
N PRO A 148 -4.91 0.17 13.26
CA PRO A 148 -5.85 -0.91 13.54
C PRO A 148 -6.99 -0.87 12.53
N LEU A 149 -7.36 -2.03 11.98
CA LEU A 149 -8.57 -2.17 11.17
C LEU A 149 -9.58 -3.04 11.90
N GLU A 150 -10.81 -2.56 11.96
CA GLU A 150 -11.94 -3.33 12.46
C GLU A 150 -12.87 -3.68 11.29
N ARG A 151 -13.21 -4.96 11.18
CA ARG A 151 -14.20 -5.42 10.21
C ARG A 151 -15.58 -5.01 10.72
N ARG A 152 -16.03 -3.80 10.36
CA ARG A 152 -17.40 -3.38 10.61
C ARG A 152 -18.34 -4.28 9.79
N GLY A 153 -19.42 -4.75 10.42
CA GLY A 153 -20.36 -5.71 9.84
C GLY A 153 -20.75 -5.37 8.39
N ARG A 154 -20.78 -6.41 7.54
CA ARG A 154 -21.01 -6.34 6.09
C ARG A 154 -21.99 -5.22 5.67
N GLY A 155 -21.50 -4.27 4.87
CA GLY A 155 -22.32 -3.41 4.02
C GLY A 155 -22.79 -2.10 4.67
N ARG A 156 -21.99 -1.04 4.54
CA ARG A 156 -22.46 0.30 4.20
C ARG A 156 -21.28 1.21 3.87
N VAL A 157 -21.27 1.71 2.63
CA VAL A 157 -20.56 2.94 2.27
C VAL A 157 -21.37 4.07 2.90
N ILE A 158 -20.80 4.80 3.85
CA ILE A 158 -21.40 6.05 4.34
C ILE A 158 -20.72 7.18 3.58
N SER A 159 -21.46 7.84 2.70
CA SER A 159 -21.06 9.11 2.08
C SER A 159 -20.81 10.17 3.17
N PRO A 160 -19.82 11.06 3.04
CA PRO A 160 -19.59 12.11 4.03
C PRO A 160 -20.77 13.10 3.97
N GLY A 161 -21.62 13.03 4.99
CA GLY A 161 -22.84 13.83 5.11
C GLY A 161 -23.43 13.73 6.51
N GLY A 162 -22.58 13.79 7.54
CA GLY A 162 -22.96 13.99 8.93
C GLY A 162 -22.35 15.30 9.38
N GLY A 163 -23.14 16.37 9.37
CA GLY A 163 -22.70 17.72 9.70
C GLY A 163 -22.05 17.78 11.08
N ILE A 164 -20.83 18.30 11.12
CA ILE A 164 -20.22 18.84 12.34
C ILE A 164 -20.73 20.27 12.45
N THR A 165 -21.77 20.49 13.25
CA THR A 165 -22.01 21.83 13.78
C THR A 165 -20.96 22.09 14.87
N PRO A 166 -20.15 23.16 14.78
CA PRO A 166 -19.22 23.51 15.85
C PRO A 166 -19.97 24.05 17.07
N PRO A 167 -19.44 23.89 18.29
CA PRO A 167 -20.08 24.39 19.49
C PRO A 167 -20.10 25.92 19.50
N ARG A 168 -21.27 26.49 19.83
CA ARG A 168 -21.41 27.81 20.46
C ARG A 168 -21.79 27.59 21.92
#